data_AF-I3QEQ7-F1
#
_entry.id   AF-I3QEQ7-F1
#
_cell.length_a   1.000
_cell.length_b   1.000
_cell.length_c   1.000
_cell.angle_alpha   90.00
_cell.angle_beta   90.00
_cell.angle_gamma   90.00
#
_symmetry.space_group_name_H-M   'P 1'
#
loop_
_entity.id
_entity.type
_entity.pdbx_description
1 polymer ?
#
loop_
_entity_poly.entity_id
_entity_poly.type
_entity_poly.pdbx_seq_one_letter_code
_entity_poly.pdbx_strand_id
1 'polypeptide(L)'
;TNFESLLHKLEELLPHINVPVIVKGVGHGIEKRSVMALQRVGVKYIDVSGCGGTSWAWIEGWRHPDLPEDQNLGYIFRDVGITTDRSLQECAPLTQASDLRLIAGGGIRTGLDVAKSLMMGAECATAALPF
;
A
#
# COMPACT_ATOMS: atom_id res chain seq x y z
N THR A 1 1.39 -21.02 4.06
CA THR A 1 1.77 -19.75 4.73
C THR A 1 0.75 -19.46 5.83
N ASN A 2 1.14 -18.90 6.98
CA ASN A 2 0.23 -18.57 8.10
C ASN A 2 0.19 -17.04 8.30
N PHE A 3 -1.00 -16.43 8.20
CA PHE A 3 -1.25 -14.99 8.34
C PHE A 3 -2.13 -14.64 9.55
N GLU A 4 -2.33 -15.57 10.48
CA GLU A 4 -3.19 -15.39 11.64
C GLU A 4 -2.58 -14.38 12.64
N SER A 5 -3.46 -13.57 13.20
CA SER A 5 -3.19 -12.62 14.30
C SER A 5 -2.06 -11.63 14.03
N LEU A 6 -1.77 -11.30 12.76
CA LEU A 6 -0.71 -10.35 12.42
C LEU A 6 -0.94 -8.96 13.04
N LEU A 7 -2.18 -8.49 13.11
CA LEU A 7 -2.51 -7.21 13.76
C LEU A 7 -2.20 -7.22 15.25
N HIS A 8 -2.54 -8.30 15.97
CA HIS A 8 -2.22 -8.44 17.39
C HIS A 8 -0.71 -8.49 17.63
N LYS A 9 0.02 -9.27 16.81
CA LYS A 9 1.48 -9.34 16.88
C LYS A 9 2.12 -7.96 16.62
N LEU A 10 1.54 -7.18 15.70
CA LEU A 10 1.99 -5.81 15.44
C LEU A 10 1.70 -4.89 16.64
N GLU A 11 0.51 -4.98 17.23
CA GLU A 11 0.10 -4.23 18.43
C GLU A 11 1.05 -4.49 19.61
N GLU A 12 1.41 -5.76 19.85
CA GLU A 12 2.39 -6.13 20.89
C GLU A 12 3.79 -5.61 20.59
N LEU A 13 4.18 -5.56 19.32
CA LEU A 13 5.53 -5.15 18.90
C LEU A 13 5.74 -3.64 18.93
N LEU A 14 4.73 -2.85 18.54
CA LEU A 14 4.86 -1.40 18.33
C LEU A 14 5.43 -0.64 19.55
N PRO A 15 5.03 -0.91 20.81
CA PRO A 15 5.60 -0.24 21.98
C PRO A 15 7.10 -0.45 22.19
N HIS A 16 7.69 -1.48 21.58
CA HIS A 16 9.11 -1.81 21.70
C HIS A 16 9.97 -1.14 20.61
N ILE A 17 9.36 -0.45 19.64
CA ILE A 17 10.07 0.22 18.55
C ILE A 17 10.20 1.71 18.86
N ASN A 18 11.43 2.16 19.10
CA ASN A 18 11.73 3.55 19.49
C ASN A 18 11.84 4.53 18.31
N VAL A 19 11.43 4.11 17.11
CA VAL A 19 11.45 4.93 15.88
C VAL A 19 10.07 4.88 15.20
N PRO A 20 9.72 5.87 14.38
CA PRO A 20 8.46 5.83 13.63
C PRO A 20 8.36 4.57 12.76
N VAL A 21 7.19 3.93 12.78
CA VAL A 21 6.89 2.75 11.96
C VAL A 21 5.96 3.16 10.83
N ILE A 22 6.35 2.80 9.61
CA ILE A 22 5.53 2.95 8.40
C ILE A 22 5.07 1.56 7.97
N VAL A 23 3.76 1.36 7.86
CA VAL A 23 3.20 0.17 7.20
C VAL A 23 2.96 0.49 5.73
N LYS A 24 3.51 -0.32 4.83
CA LYS A 24 3.39 -0.07 3.38
C LYS A 24 2.79 -1.23 2.62
N GLY A 25 1.97 -0.91 1.62
CA GLY A 25 1.52 -1.86 0.61
C GLY A 25 2.65 -2.25 -0.35
N VAL A 26 2.33 -3.12 -1.31
CA VAL A 26 3.29 -3.62 -2.32
C VAL A 26 2.64 -3.70 -3.71
N GLY A 27 1.97 -2.62 -4.12
CA GLY A 27 1.40 -2.51 -5.48
C GLY A 27 -0.02 -3.05 -5.63
N HIS A 28 -0.71 -3.33 -4.52
CA HIS A 28 -2.11 -3.82 -4.50
C HIS A 28 -3.06 -2.89 -3.72
N GLY A 29 -2.54 -1.78 -3.20
CA GLY A 29 -3.32 -0.85 -2.38
C GLY A 29 -3.54 -1.33 -0.95
N ILE A 30 -3.91 -0.38 -0.09
CA ILE A 30 -4.44 -0.65 1.24
C ILE A 30 -5.83 -0.03 1.29
N GLU A 31 -6.83 -0.86 1.58
CA GLU A 31 -8.22 -0.42 1.70
C GLU A 31 -8.49 0.33 3.00
N LYS A 32 -9.54 1.14 3.02
CA LYS A 32 -9.94 1.91 4.20
C LYS A 32 -10.08 1.07 5.47
N ARG A 33 -10.66 -0.13 5.37
CA ARG A 33 -10.83 -1.03 6.52
C ARG A 33 -9.50 -1.46 7.12
N SER A 34 -8.52 -1.80 6.28
CA SER A 34 -7.16 -2.13 6.71
C SER A 34 -6.45 -0.93 7.32
N VAL A 35 -6.59 0.26 6.74
CA VAL A 35 -6.08 1.51 7.33
C VAL A 35 -6.65 1.74 8.72
N MET A 36 -7.97 1.62 8.90
CA MET A 36 -8.61 1.77 10.21
C MET A 36 -8.14 0.72 11.22
N ALA A 37 -7.91 -0.52 10.79
CA ALA A 37 -7.40 -1.59 11.65
C ALA A 37 -5.95 -1.32 12.11
N LEU A 38 -5.09 -0.90 11.18
CA LEU A 38 -3.70 -0.51 11.47
C LEU A 38 -3.63 0.71 12.39
N GLN A 39 -4.49 1.71 12.15
CA GLN A 39 -4.60 2.88 12.99
C GLN A 39 -4.98 2.51 14.44
N ARG A 40 -5.94 1.59 14.61
CA ARG A 40 -6.39 1.14 15.95
C ARG A 40 -5.29 0.50 16.78
N VAL A 41 -4.35 -0.20 16.14
CA VAL A 41 -3.20 -0.83 16.82
C VAL A 41 -2.02 0.13 17.00
N GLY A 42 -2.16 1.40 16.63
CA GLY A 42 -1.16 2.46 16.87
C GLY A 42 -0.26 2.81 15.69
N VAL A 43 -0.53 2.29 14.48
CA VAL A 43 0.20 2.69 13.27
C VAL A 43 -0.20 4.11 12.86
N LYS A 44 0.79 4.98 12.70
CA LYS A 44 0.58 6.40 12.36
C LYS A 44 0.89 6.73 10.91
N TYR A 45 1.73 5.96 10.23
CA TYR A 45 2.16 6.23 8.86
C TYR A 45 1.84 5.04 7.97
N ILE A 46 1.08 5.28 6.91
CA ILE A 46 0.67 4.22 5.97
C ILE A 46 0.96 4.65 4.53
N ASP A 47 1.83 3.90 3.85
CA ASP A 47 2.02 4.01 2.40
C ASP A 47 1.05 3.07 1.69
N VAL A 48 0.09 3.64 0.97
CA VAL A 48 -0.99 2.88 0.33
C VAL A 48 -0.46 1.97 -0.76
N SER A 49 0.61 2.35 -1.46
CA SER A 49 1.27 1.57 -2.51
C SER A 49 0.27 0.83 -3.42
N GLY A 50 -0.57 1.62 -4.09
CA GLY A 50 -1.70 1.17 -4.89
C GLY A 50 -1.33 0.46 -6.20
N CYS A 51 -2.35 -0.15 -6.81
CA CYS A 51 -2.29 -0.61 -8.20
C CYS A 51 -2.10 0.55 -9.18
N GLY A 52 -1.56 0.25 -10.37
CA GLY A 52 -1.22 1.24 -11.41
C GLY A 52 0.28 1.53 -11.53
N GLY A 53 1.10 0.89 -10.69
CA GLY A 53 2.55 0.91 -10.76
C GLY A 53 3.15 -0.48 -11.01
N THR A 54 4.18 -0.81 -10.24
CA THR A 54 4.78 -2.15 -10.26
C THR A 54 3.78 -3.16 -9.72
N SER A 55 3.45 -4.18 -10.51
CA SER A 55 2.67 -5.33 -10.06
C SER A 55 3.59 -6.44 -9.55
N TRP A 56 3.62 -6.65 -8.24
CA TRP A 56 4.39 -7.75 -7.65
C TRP A 56 3.78 -9.12 -7.98
N ALA A 57 2.47 -9.22 -8.16
CA ALA A 57 1.84 -10.44 -8.66
C ALA A 57 2.38 -10.79 -10.05
N TRP A 58 2.52 -9.79 -10.93
CA TRP A 58 3.09 -10.04 -12.25
C TRP A 58 4.57 -10.43 -12.17
N ILE A 59 5.37 -9.73 -11.37
CA ILE A 59 6.79 -10.09 -11.17
C ILE A 59 6.92 -11.54 -10.71
N GLU A 60 6.13 -11.96 -9.73
CA GLU A 60 6.14 -13.36 -9.27
C GLU A 60 5.64 -14.33 -10.34
N GLY A 61 4.66 -13.93 -11.16
CA GLY A 61 4.25 -14.71 -12.33
C GLY A 61 5.37 -14.92 -13.34
N TRP A 62 6.19 -13.90 -13.60
CA TRP A 62 7.36 -14.01 -14.50
C TRP A 62 8.44 -14.96 -13.98
N ARG A 63 8.44 -15.27 -12.69
CA ARG A 63 9.35 -16.27 -12.11
C ARG A 63 8.96 -17.71 -12.48
N HIS A 64 7.82 -17.90 -13.14
CA HIS A 64 7.32 -19.17 -13.68
C HIS A 64 7.10 -19.08 -15.20
N PRO A 65 8.16 -18.93 -16.01
CA PRO A 65 8.05 -18.65 -17.44
C PRO A 65 7.47 -19.81 -18.26
N ASP A 66 7.51 -21.02 -17.73
CA ASP A 66 7.01 -22.22 -18.41
C ASP A 66 5.49 -22.38 -18.33
N LEU A 67 4.80 -21.57 -17.51
CA LEU A 67 3.34 -21.60 -17.39
C LEU A 67 2.69 -20.70 -18.45
N PRO A 68 1.72 -21.22 -19.23
CA PRO A 68 0.86 -20.41 -20.07
C PRO A 68 0.14 -19.30 -19.27
N GLU A 69 -0.18 -18.19 -19.92
CA GLU A 69 -0.80 -17.01 -19.29
C GLU A 69 -2.10 -17.34 -18.52
N ASP A 70 -2.93 -18.23 -19.07
CA ASP A 70 -4.21 -18.67 -18.49
C ASP A 70 -4.06 -19.61 -17.29
N GLN A 71 -2.85 -20.08 -17.01
CA GLN A 71 -2.50 -20.89 -15.83
C GLN A 71 -1.57 -20.15 -14.87
N ASN A 72 -0.97 -19.05 -15.31
CA ASN A 72 -0.07 -18.23 -14.52
C ASN A 72 -0.88 -17.30 -13.61
N LEU A 73 -1.03 -17.68 -12.33
CA LEU A 73 -1.77 -16.89 -11.34
C LEU A 73 -1.21 -15.45 -11.20
N GLY A 74 0.11 -15.28 -11.29
CA GLY A 74 0.72 -13.96 -11.21
C GLY A 74 0.30 -13.05 -12.37
N TYR A 75 0.11 -13.63 -13.56
CA TYR A 75 -0.46 -12.92 -14.70
C TYR A 75 -1.97 -12.67 -14.54
N ILE A 76 -2.75 -13.68 -14.14
CA ILE A 76 -4.21 -13.56 -13.96
C ILE A 76 -4.57 -12.49 -12.94
N PHE A 77 -3.85 -12.43 -11.81
CA PHE A 77 -4.12 -11.52 -10.70
C PHE A 77 -3.29 -10.23 -10.74
N ARG A 78 -2.54 -9.97 -11.83
CA ARG A 78 -1.58 -8.85 -11.92
C ARG A 78 -2.18 -7.47 -11.63
N ASP A 79 -3.45 -7.28 -11.97
CA ASP A 79 -4.16 -6.00 -11.86
C ASP A 79 -5.20 -5.99 -10.71
N VAL A 80 -5.19 -7.01 -9.85
CA VAL A 80 -6.10 -7.08 -8.70
C VAL A 80 -5.60 -6.17 -7.57
N GLY A 81 -6.50 -5.34 -7.04
CA GLY A 81 -6.25 -4.50 -5.87
C GLY A 81 -6.92 -3.14 -5.98
N ILE A 82 -6.44 -2.17 -5.21
CA ILE A 82 -6.98 -0.81 -5.14
C ILE A 82 -5.94 0.15 -5.71
N THR A 83 -6.36 1.02 -6.62
CA THR A 83 -5.49 2.04 -7.22
C THR A 83 -5.10 3.10 -6.20
N THR A 84 -3.94 3.72 -6.38
CA THR A 84 -3.38 4.70 -5.43
C THR A 84 -4.35 5.86 -5.17
N ASP A 85 -4.96 6.40 -6.22
CA ASP A 85 -5.96 7.47 -6.14
C ASP A 85 -7.19 7.07 -5.32
N ARG A 86 -7.71 5.86 -5.54
CA ARG A 86 -8.86 5.34 -4.79
C ARG A 86 -8.54 5.10 -3.32
N SER A 87 -7.39 4.49 -3.02
CA SER A 87 -6.92 4.32 -1.64
C SER A 87 -6.82 5.67 -0.91
N LEU A 88 -6.25 6.69 -1.56
CA LEU A 88 -6.16 8.03 -0.98
C LEU A 88 -7.55 8.64 -0.77
N GLN A 89 -8.42 8.61 -1.78
CA GLN A 89 -9.76 9.18 -1.68
C GLN A 89 -10.58 8.57 -0.53
N GLU A 90 -10.51 7.24 -0.35
CA GLU A 90 -11.28 6.55 0.70
C GLU A 90 -10.68 6.78 2.11
N CYS A 91 -9.36 6.92 2.22
CA CYS A 91 -8.64 6.97 3.49
C CYS A 91 -8.34 8.39 3.98
N ALA A 92 -8.23 9.39 3.10
CA ALA A 92 -7.89 10.77 3.46
C ALA A 92 -8.78 11.36 4.57
N PRO A 93 -10.11 11.11 4.62
CA PRO A 93 -10.94 11.58 5.73
C PRO A 93 -10.50 11.07 7.12
N LEU A 94 -9.82 9.92 7.22
CA LEU A 94 -9.33 9.36 8.49
C LEU A 94 -8.19 10.18 9.09
N THR A 95 -7.44 10.91 8.25
CA THR A 95 -6.32 11.76 8.68
C THR A 95 -6.78 13.03 9.41
N GLN A 96 -8.02 13.46 9.20
CA GLN A 96 -8.54 14.71 9.78
C GLN A 96 -8.91 14.56 11.26
N ALA A 97 -9.20 13.33 11.70
CA ALA A 97 -9.65 13.03 13.06
C ALA A 97 -8.58 12.33 13.91
N SER A 98 -7.33 12.27 13.43
CA SER A 98 -6.25 11.52 14.09
C SER A 98 -4.86 12.01 13.70
N ASP A 99 -3.83 11.38 14.25
CA ASP A 99 -2.43 11.57 13.85
C ASP A 99 -2.00 10.65 12.70
N LEU A 100 -2.95 9.97 12.04
CA LEU A 100 -2.70 9.15 10.86
C LEU A 100 -2.23 10.02 9.68
N ARG A 101 -1.15 9.59 9.04
CA ARG A 101 -0.56 10.18 7.84
C ARG A 101 -0.52 9.14 6.72
N LEU A 102 -0.98 9.54 5.54
CA LEU A 102 -0.97 8.71 4.35
C LEU A 102 0.20 9.07 3.45
N ILE A 103 0.81 8.07 2.84
CA ILE A 103 1.88 8.21 1.86
C ILE A 103 1.39 7.61 0.55
N ALA A 104 1.58 8.32 -0.55
CA ALA A 104 1.18 7.89 -1.87
C ALA A 104 2.32 7.16 -2.60
N GLY A 105 2.42 5.85 -2.39
CA GLY A 105 3.20 4.97 -3.25
C GLY A 105 2.35 4.32 -4.33
N GLY A 106 3.01 3.68 -5.30
CA GLY A 106 2.34 2.95 -6.38
C GLY A 106 1.99 3.87 -7.56
N GLY A 107 2.64 3.66 -8.69
CA GLY A 107 2.31 4.36 -9.94
C GLY A 107 2.76 5.82 -10.04
N ILE A 108 3.48 6.37 -9.06
CA ILE A 108 4.05 7.74 -9.16
C ILE A 108 5.17 7.78 -10.20
N ARG A 109 5.04 8.61 -11.23
CA ARG A 109 6.02 8.70 -12.35
C ARG A 109 6.50 10.12 -12.61
N THR A 110 5.71 11.12 -12.25
CA THR A 110 5.98 12.51 -12.57
C THR A 110 5.74 13.42 -11.37
N GLY A 111 6.28 14.64 -11.42
CA GLY A 111 5.94 15.67 -10.43
C GLY A 111 4.45 16.03 -10.40
N LEU A 112 3.74 15.83 -11.52
CA LEU A 112 2.28 16.00 -11.57
C LEU A 112 1.55 14.92 -10.75
N ASP A 113 2.02 13.68 -10.77
CA ASP A 113 1.46 12.60 -9.95
C ASP A 113 1.67 12.90 -8.46
N VAL A 114 2.87 13.38 -8.10
CA VAL A 114 3.17 13.85 -6.74
C VAL A 114 2.19 14.96 -6.32
N ALA A 115 2.00 15.97 -7.17
CA ALA A 115 1.08 17.07 -6.89
C ALA A 115 -0.36 16.59 -6.69
N LYS A 116 -0.86 15.69 -7.55
CA LYS A 116 -2.18 15.08 -7.41
C LYS A 116 -2.31 14.29 -6.11
N SER A 117 -1.31 13.49 -5.75
CA SER A 117 -1.31 12.71 -4.51
C SER A 117 -1.40 13.60 -3.27
N LEU A 118 -0.64 14.70 -3.23
CA LEU A 118 -0.71 15.68 -2.14
C LEU A 118 -2.11 16.33 -2.06
N MET A 119 -2.68 16.73 -3.21
CA MET A 119 -4.04 17.28 -3.27
C MET A 119 -5.11 16.28 -2.80
N MET A 120 -4.88 14.99 -2.96
CA MET A 120 -5.77 13.92 -2.49
C MET A 120 -5.57 13.55 -1.02
N GLY A 121 -4.70 14.27 -0.28
CA GLY A 121 -4.54 14.10 1.17
C GLY A 121 -3.38 13.20 1.59
N ALA A 122 -2.46 12.86 0.68
CA ALA A 122 -1.17 12.27 1.08
C ALA A 122 -0.24 13.34 1.66
N GLU A 123 0.59 12.96 2.64
CA GLU A 123 1.62 13.84 3.19
C GLU A 123 2.87 13.89 2.30
N CYS A 124 3.19 12.77 1.64
CA CYS A 124 4.21 12.70 0.62
C CYS A 124 3.89 11.60 -0.41
N ALA A 125 4.67 11.57 -1.49
CA ALA A 125 4.58 10.53 -2.51
C ALA A 125 5.93 9.80 -2.60
N THR A 126 5.88 8.50 -2.93
CA THR A 126 7.06 7.65 -3.06
C THR A 126 7.11 7.02 -4.46
N ALA A 127 8.32 6.77 -4.94
CA ALA A 127 8.56 6.11 -6.22
C ALA A 127 9.67 5.08 -6.07
N ALA A 128 9.54 3.97 -6.79
CA ALA A 128 10.51 2.87 -6.82
C ALA A 128 10.95 2.59 -8.26
N LEU A 129 10.11 1.90 -9.08
CA LEU A 129 10.43 1.52 -10.46
C LEU A 129 11.12 2.57 -11.36
N PRO A 130 10.77 3.86 -11.35
CA PRO A 130 11.43 4.82 -12.24
C PRO A 130 12.84 5.27 -11.78
N PHE A 131 13.41 4.71 -10.70
CA PHE A 131 14.72 5.05 -10.14
C PHE A 131 15.54 3.79 -9.82
#